data_AF-A0A4Q1RFL4-F1
#
_entry.id   AF-A0A4Q1RFL4-F1
#
_cell.length_a   1.000
_cell.length_b   1.000
_cell.length_c   1.000
_cell.angle_alpha   90.00
_cell.angle_beta   90.00
_cell.angle_gamma   90.00
#
_symmetry.space_group_name_H-M   'P 1'
#
loop_
_entity.id
_entity.type
_entity.pdbx_description
1 polymer ?
#
loop_
_entity_poly.entity_id
_entity_poly.type
_entity_poly.pdbx_seq_one_letter_code
_entity_poly.pdbx_strand_id
1 'polypeptide(L)'
;MNIIVIGNGFDIAHNLPTKYTDFLEFVKVIRYILNTKNMNDIDWGKTDPQIKRIVTDDTGNIRNNLFSKEKVWKNLLDNNFWIEYFLQNDMHGKENWIDFESEISDVIQSLHRDMHGNEMEFNIYDDIPSVLSNEFLDCYVNDHNMEIYKDIKEKLYDDLNKLIKALEIYLFQYVDKIECKKISPDIEEIINASNEEKENKVLCFNYTNTIEKLYTNNCEIDIDYIHGKVNNNYEIEKNNMVLGIDEFLSLEQQNKNIEFVEFKKFYQRIYKETGCKYKTWVDRIKEEYLLYTKAKMKEVERNVTDIQSMINSIIDSTIMSKKSRKHNLYIYGHSLDITDGDILRDLILNNNVNTIIFYHNKESMGKQIANLVRVIGEDELIKRTGGNTKTIEFRLQRPMIEQE
;
A
#
# COMPACT_ATOMS: atom_id res chain seq x y z
N MET A 1 3.84 -0.69 22.61
CA MET A 1 4.40 -0.14 21.35
C MET A 1 3.48 0.95 20.85
N ASN A 2 4.05 1.95 20.17
CA ASN A 2 3.33 2.85 19.28
C ASN A 2 3.60 2.36 17.86
N ILE A 3 2.57 1.90 17.16
CA ILE A 3 2.65 1.42 15.78
C ILE A 3 1.98 2.47 14.90
N ILE A 4 2.71 3.01 13.93
CA ILE A 4 2.22 4.02 13.00
C ILE A 4 2.10 3.35 11.62
N VAL A 5 0.90 3.27 11.09
CA VAL A 5 0.61 2.81 9.73
C VAL A 5 0.49 4.04 8.85
N ILE A 6 1.34 4.12 7.82
CA ILE A 6 1.29 5.20 6.82
C ILE A 6 0.99 4.63 5.43
N GLY A 7 0.14 5.33 4.69
CA GLY A 7 -0.19 5.06 3.28
C GLY A 7 -0.06 6.31 2.42
N ASN A 8 -0.43 6.23 1.13
CA ASN A 8 -0.06 7.25 0.13
C ASN A 8 -0.54 8.68 0.49
N GLY A 9 -1.65 8.78 1.24
CA GLY A 9 -2.14 10.05 1.78
C GLY A 9 -1.14 10.75 2.72
N PHE A 10 -0.18 10.03 3.29
CA PHE A 10 0.93 10.60 4.04
C PHE A 10 1.83 11.41 3.11
N ASP A 11 2.33 10.84 2.01
CA ASP A 11 3.18 11.55 1.04
C ASP A 11 2.43 12.73 0.41
N ILE A 12 1.15 12.55 0.07
CA ILE A 12 0.29 13.60 -0.47
C ILE A 12 0.13 14.76 0.53
N ALA A 13 -0.02 14.48 1.84
CA ALA A 13 -0.08 15.53 2.86
C ALA A 13 1.24 16.33 2.96
N HIS A 14 2.35 15.72 2.56
CA HIS A 14 3.67 16.34 2.44
C HIS A 14 3.89 17.03 1.08
N ASN A 15 2.84 17.18 0.26
CA ASN A 15 2.86 17.74 -1.09
C ASN A 15 3.74 16.95 -2.09
N LEU A 16 3.96 15.65 -1.86
CA LEU A 16 4.69 14.84 -2.84
C LEU A 16 3.72 14.31 -3.91
N PRO A 17 4.08 14.41 -5.21
CA PRO A 17 3.26 13.92 -6.32
C PRO A 17 3.40 12.40 -6.50
N THR A 18 2.84 11.66 -5.55
CA THR A 18 2.93 10.19 -5.45
C THR A 18 1.64 9.47 -5.86
N LYS A 19 0.67 10.17 -6.44
CA LYS A 19 -0.51 9.49 -7.02
C LYS A 19 -0.10 8.80 -8.31
N TYR A 20 -0.79 7.71 -8.65
CA TYR A 20 -0.60 7.05 -9.93
C TYR A 20 -0.93 7.97 -11.11
N THR A 21 -1.87 8.91 -10.94
CA THR A 21 -2.16 9.93 -11.94
C THR A 21 -0.99 10.91 -12.14
N ASP A 22 -0.25 11.26 -11.09
CA ASP A 22 0.96 12.09 -11.21
C ASP A 22 2.04 11.36 -12.02
N PHE A 23 2.22 10.07 -11.77
CA PHE A 23 3.13 9.21 -12.53
C PHE A 23 2.74 9.09 -14.01
N LEU A 24 1.45 8.90 -14.33
CA LEU A 24 1.00 8.81 -15.72
C LEU A 24 1.16 10.12 -16.49
N GLU A 25 0.90 11.27 -15.86
CA GLU A 25 1.17 12.59 -16.46
C GLU A 25 2.67 12.76 -16.75
N PHE A 26 3.53 12.34 -15.82
CA PHE A 26 4.97 12.29 -16.04
C PHE A 26 5.35 11.38 -17.22
N VAL A 27 4.76 10.18 -17.34
CA VAL A 27 5.01 9.25 -18.45
C VAL A 27 4.67 9.90 -19.80
N LYS A 28 3.53 10.60 -19.91
CA LYS A 28 3.14 11.32 -21.14
C LYS A 28 4.22 12.31 -21.57
N VAL A 29 4.70 13.10 -20.62
CA VAL A 29 5.76 14.11 -20.84
C VAL A 29 7.07 13.46 -21.28
N ILE A 30 7.54 12.43 -20.57
CA ILE A 30 8.80 11.76 -20.89
C ILE A 30 8.75 11.08 -22.26
N ARG A 31 7.65 10.38 -22.60
CA ARG A 31 7.47 9.79 -23.94
C ARG A 31 7.56 10.86 -25.03
N TYR A 32 6.89 11.99 -24.85
CA TYR A 32 6.95 13.10 -25.80
C TYR A 32 8.38 13.64 -25.98
N ILE A 33 9.08 13.93 -24.89
CA ILE A 33 10.45 14.45 -24.92
C ILE A 33 11.40 13.46 -25.61
N LEU A 34 11.32 12.17 -25.26
CA LEU A 34 12.20 11.15 -25.82
C LEU A 34 11.96 10.92 -27.30
N ASN A 35 10.71 11.07 -27.78
CA ASN A 35 10.34 10.86 -29.18
C ASN A 35 10.62 12.08 -30.07
N THR A 36 10.34 13.29 -29.58
CA THR A 36 10.47 14.51 -30.38
C THR A 36 11.83 15.19 -30.24
N LYS A 37 12.54 14.94 -29.13
CA LYS A 37 13.71 15.71 -28.71
C LYS A 37 13.43 17.22 -28.62
N ASN A 38 12.18 17.62 -28.50
CA ASN A 38 11.73 19.02 -28.45
C ASN A 38 11.16 19.33 -27.06
N MET A 39 11.49 20.51 -26.56
CA MET A 39 11.02 21.02 -25.27
C MET A 39 10.04 22.20 -25.35
N ASN A 40 9.92 22.83 -26.51
CA ASN A 40 9.18 24.08 -26.65
C ASN A 40 7.66 23.87 -26.67
N ASP A 41 7.21 22.69 -27.14
CA ASP A 41 5.80 22.38 -27.39
C ASP A 41 5.27 21.26 -26.48
N ILE A 42 5.91 21.02 -25.33
CA ILE A 42 5.47 20.01 -24.37
C ILE A 42 4.15 20.47 -23.73
N ASP A 43 3.11 19.65 -23.88
CA ASP A 43 1.94 19.73 -23.01
C ASP A 43 2.28 19.11 -21.66
N TRP A 44 2.39 19.95 -20.63
CA TRP A 44 2.70 19.52 -19.27
C TRP A 44 1.46 19.01 -18.52
N GLY A 45 0.26 19.16 -19.07
CA GLY A 45 -0.98 18.69 -18.45
C GLY A 45 -1.10 19.14 -16.98
N LYS A 46 -1.30 18.17 -16.09
CA LYS A 46 -1.39 18.40 -14.63
C LYS A 46 -0.09 18.08 -13.87
N THR A 47 1.03 17.97 -14.58
CA THR A 47 2.34 17.66 -13.96
C THR A 47 2.70 18.66 -12.87
N ASP A 48 3.19 18.16 -11.74
CA ASP A 48 3.62 18.99 -10.61
C ASP A 48 4.73 19.99 -11.03
N PRO A 49 4.67 21.26 -10.58
CA PRO A 49 5.66 22.28 -10.95
C PRO A 49 7.11 21.94 -10.59
N GLN A 50 7.35 21.25 -9.47
CA GLN A 50 8.70 20.83 -9.07
C GLN A 50 9.19 19.69 -9.96
N ILE A 51 8.31 18.72 -10.29
CA ILE A 51 8.64 17.67 -11.27
C ILE A 51 8.97 18.29 -12.62
N LYS A 52 8.18 19.25 -13.11
CA LYS A 52 8.46 19.98 -14.35
C LYS A 52 9.83 20.63 -14.36
N ARG A 53 10.21 21.29 -13.26
CA ARG A 53 11.54 21.88 -13.10
C ARG A 53 12.63 20.81 -13.15
N ILE A 54 12.47 19.73 -12.39
CA ILE A 54 13.46 18.65 -12.34
C ILE A 54 13.63 17.98 -13.71
N VAL A 55 12.55 17.72 -14.45
CA VAL A 55 12.61 17.17 -15.81
C VAL A 55 13.33 18.13 -16.75
N THR A 56 13.05 19.44 -16.65
CA THR A 56 13.72 20.46 -17.48
C THR A 56 15.23 20.50 -17.19
N ASP A 57 15.62 20.46 -15.92
CA ASP A 57 17.03 20.39 -15.53
C ASP A 57 17.67 19.07 -16.03
N ASP A 58 16.93 17.96 -15.95
CA ASP A 58 17.35 16.62 -16.41
C ASP A 58 17.42 16.47 -17.94
N THR A 59 16.93 17.44 -18.71
CA THR A 59 17.16 17.53 -20.16
C THR A 59 18.35 18.42 -20.53
N GLY A 60 18.91 19.13 -19.56
CA GLY A 60 20.06 20.01 -19.75
C GLY A 60 21.38 19.28 -19.98
N ASN A 61 22.46 20.06 -20.06
CA ASN A 61 23.82 19.55 -20.20
C ASN A 61 24.39 19.09 -18.83
N ILE A 62 23.75 18.08 -18.25
CA ILE A 62 24.18 17.44 -17.01
C ILE A 62 24.58 15.98 -17.27
N ARG A 63 25.43 15.43 -16.40
CA ARG A 63 25.83 14.02 -16.49
C ARG A 63 24.63 13.13 -16.13
N ASN A 64 24.48 12.01 -16.84
CA ASN A 64 23.41 11.02 -16.61
C ASN A 64 21.98 11.62 -16.76
N ASN A 65 21.83 12.54 -17.71
CA ASN A 65 20.57 13.21 -18.04
C ASN A 65 19.53 12.26 -18.66
N LEU A 66 18.31 12.73 -18.87
CA LEU A 66 17.20 11.97 -19.44
C LEU A 66 17.57 11.27 -20.76
N PHE A 67 18.26 11.97 -21.65
CA PHE A 67 18.66 11.43 -22.98
C PHE A 67 19.70 10.32 -22.87
N SER A 68 20.62 10.39 -21.90
CA SER A 68 21.56 9.29 -21.64
C SER A 68 20.87 8.01 -21.15
N LYS A 69 19.66 8.14 -20.59
CA LYS A 69 18.82 7.03 -20.12
C LYS A 69 17.72 6.67 -21.11
N GLU A 70 17.73 7.21 -22.32
CA GLU A 70 16.67 7.00 -23.32
C GLU A 70 16.39 5.52 -23.56
N LYS A 71 17.43 4.70 -23.73
CA LYS A 71 17.27 3.27 -23.98
C LYS A 71 16.56 2.56 -22.81
N VAL A 72 16.81 2.98 -21.58
CA VAL A 72 16.15 2.43 -20.39
C VAL A 72 14.69 2.81 -20.40
N TRP A 73 14.37 4.09 -20.58
CA TRP A 73 12.99 4.56 -20.61
C TRP A 73 12.18 3.93 -21.74
N LYS A 74 12.73 3.86 -22.95
CA LYS A 74 12.08 3.20 -24.09
C LYS A 74 11.80 1.72 -23.80
N ASN A 75 12.76 1.01 -23.22
CA ASN A 75 12.55 -0.39 -22.82
C ASN A 75 11.45 -0.60 -21.78
N LEU A 76 11.22 0.39 -20.91
CA LEU A 76 10.19 0.30 -19.86
C LEU A 76 8.80 0.74 -20.34
N LEU A 77 8.75 1.77 -21.20
CA LEU A 77 7.51 2.46 -21.57
C LEU A 77 6.96 2.06 -22.95
N ASP A 78 7.83 1.76 -23.92
CA ASP A 78 7.38 1.48 -25.28
C ASP A 78 6.76 0.08 -25.36
N ASN A 79 5.61 0.00 -26.04
CA ASN A 79 4.82 -1.22 -26.18
C ASN A 79 4.55 -1.93 -24.84
N ASN A 80 4.22 -1.17 -23.80
CA ASN A 80 3.85 -1.68 -22.49
C ASN A 80 2.31 -1.69 -22.35
N PHE A 81 1.72 -2.88 -22.24
CA PHE A 81 0.27 -3.08 -22.12
C PHE A 81 -0.35 -2.21 -21.04
N TRP A 82 0.22 -2.23 -19.83
CA TRP A 82 -0.37 -1.52 -18.69
C TRP A 82 -0.28 -0.01 -18.83
N ILE A 83 0.84 0.50 -19.38
CA ILE A 83 0.96 1.93 -19.68
C ILE A 83 -0.13 2.36 -20.67
N GLU A 84 -0.34 1.62 -21.76
CA GLU A 84 -1.38 1.95 -22.72
C GLU A 84 -2.79 1.80 -22.12
N TYR A 85 -3.04 0.74 -21.36
CA TYR A 85 -4.30 0.49 -20.65
C TYR A 85 -4.67 1.66 -19.72
N PHE A 86 -3.73 2.06 -18.86
CA PHE A 86 -3.96 3.15 -17.90
C PHE A 86 -4.02 4.54 -18.55
N LEU A 87 -3.45 4.73 -19.73
CA LEU A 87 -3.55 5.98 -20.48
C LEU A 87 -4.87 6.09 -21.26
N GLN A 88 -5.50 4.97 -21.62
CA GLN A 88 -6.75 4.92 -22.38
C GLN A 88 -8.00 4.83 -21.51
N ASN A 89 -7.91 4.24 -20.31
CA ASN A 89 -9.03 4.26 -19.37
C ASN A 89 -9.31 5.69 -18.93
N ASP A 90 -10.33 6.30 -19.54
CA ASP A 90 -10.91 7.57 -19.11
C ASP A 90 -11.17 7.47 -17.61
N MET A 91 -10.37 8.20 -16.82
CA MET A 91 -10.42 8.24 -15.36
C MET A 91 -11.87 8.16 -14.87
N HIS A 92 -12.31 6.98 -14.45
CA HIS A 92 -13.72 6.76 -14.14
C HIS A 92 -14.10 7.59 -12.91
N GLY A 93 -14.91 8.64 -13.12
CA GLY A 93 -15.62 9.35 -12.08
C GLY A 93 -15.08 10.75 -11.72
N LYS A 94 -15.83 11.43 -10.84
CA LYS A 94 -15.63 12.84 -10.47
C LYS A 94 -14.32 13.14 -9.72
N GLU A 95 -13.47 12.14 -9.43
CA GLU A 95 -12.36 12.26 -8.48
C GLU A 95 -10.94 12.13 -9.07
N ASN A 96 -10.75 11.87 -10.37
CA ASN A 96 -9.41 11.73 -11.00
C ASN A 96 -8.46 10.80 -10.21
N TRP A 97 -8.97 9.67 -9.72
CA TRP A 97 -8.18 8.68 -8.97
C TRP A 97 -8.18 7.37 -9.75
N ILE A 98 -7.01 6.75 -9.89
CA ILE A 98 -6.84 5.43 -10.48
C ILE A 98 -6.26 4.54 -9.38
N ASP A 99 -6.82 3.35 -9.25
CA ASP A 99 -6.32 2.29 -8.38
C ASP A 99 -5.73 1.19 -9.28
N PHE A 100 -4.39 1.17 -9.40
CA PHE A 100 -3.70 0.25 -10.30
C PHE A 100 -3.98 -1.20 -9.92
N GLU A 101 -4.00 -1.52 -8.63
CA GLU A 101 -4.22 -2.87 -8.13
C GLU A 101 -5.62 -3.39 -8.49
N SER A 102 -6.66 -2.57 -8.31
CA SER A 102 -8.02 -2.96 -8.69
C SER A 102 -8.16 -3.19 -10.20
N GLU A 103 -7.62 -2.30 -11.02
CA GLU A 103 -7.66 -2.40 -12.48
C GLU A 103 -6.86 -3.61 -13.02
N ILE A 104 -5.66 -3.85 -12.46
CA ILE A 104 -4.88 -5.07 -12.77
C ILE A 104 -5.70 -6.29 -12.37
N SER A 105 -6.37 -6.25 -11.22
CA SER A 105 -7.17 -7.36 -10.72
C SER A 105 -8.32 -7.68 -11.68
N ASP A 106 -8.98 -6.66 -12.22
CA ASP A 106 -10.10 -6.84 -13.15
C ASP A 106 -9.65 -7.50 -14.47
N VAL A 107 -8.50 -7.08 -15.03
CA VAL A 107 -7.91 -7.68 -16.24
C VAL A 107 -7.46 -9.13 -15.98
N ILE A 108 -6.80 -9.40 -14.86
CA ILE A 108 -6.34 -10.76 -14.55
C ILE A 108 -7.53 -11.69 -14.22
N GLN A 109 -8.55 -11.19 -13.54
CA GLN A 109 -9.77 -11.92 -13.30
C GLN A 109 -10.56 -12.20 -14.58
N SER A 110 -10.60 -11.27 -15.53
CA SER A 110 -11.24 -11.51 -16.83
C SER A 110 -10.53 -12.60 -17.60
N LEU A 111 -9.20 -12.55 -17.66
CA LEU A 111 -8.39 -13.59 -18.30
C LEU A 111 -8.56 -14.96 -17.63
N HIS A 112 -8.62 -14.99 -16.29
CA HIS A 112 -8.90 -16.21 -15.54
C HIS A 112 -10.28 -16.79 -15.88
N ARG A 113 -11.31 -15.94 -16.00
CA ARG A 113 -12.66 -16.37 -16.42
C ARG A 113 -12.69 -16.85 -17.87
N ASP A 114 -11.92 -16.25 -18.77
CA ASP A 114 -11.84 -16.72 -20.15
C ASP A 114 -11.20 -18.13 -20.21
N MET A 115 -10.23 -18.41 -19.33
CA MET A 115 -9.54 -19.70 -19.26
C MET A 115 -10.34 -20.80 -18.52
N HIS A 116 -11.07 -20.47 -17.46
CA HIS A 116 -11.75 -21.47 -16.60
C HIS A 116 -13.27 -21.28 -16.43
N GLY A 117 -13.84 -20.19 -16.93
CA GLY A 117 -15.24 -19.82 -16.71
C GLY A 117 -16.23 -20.44 -17.68
N ASN A 118 -15.76 -21.10 -18.74
CA ASN A 118 -16.59 -21.79 -19.73
C ASN A 118 -16.73 -23.28 -19.39
N GLU A 119 -17.65 -24.00 -20.08
CA GLU A 119 -17.81 -25.47 -19.91
C GLU A 119 -16.53 -26.26 -20.24
N MET A 120 -15.54 -25.61 -20.87
CA MET A 120 -14.23 -26.15 -21.19
C MET A 120 -13.17 -25.49 -20.31
N GLU A 121 -12.32 -26.31 -19.69
CA GLU A 121 -11.17 -25.89 -18.90
C GLU A 121 -9.94 -25.83 -19.80
N PHE A 122 -9.43 -24.63 -20.04
CA PHE A 122 -8.22 -24.41 -20.83
C PHE A 122 -6.98 -24.39 -19.93
N ASN A 123 -5.85 -24.82 -20.49
CA ASN A 123 -4.52 -24.64 -19.92
C ASN A 123 -3.77 -23.50 -20.63
N ILE A 124 -2.67 -23.03 -20.06
CA ILE A 124 -1.91 -21.89 -20.60
C ILE A 124 -1.36 -22.10 -22.02
N TYR A 125 -1.21 -23.34 -22.47
CA TYR A 125 -0.69 -23.69 -23.80
C TYR A 125 -1.80 -23.88 -24.85
N ASP A 126 -3.06 -23.75 -24.44
CA ASP A 126 -4.18 -23.85 -25.37
C ASP A 126 -4.39 -22.53 -26.11
N ASP A 127 -4.97 -22.66 -27.32
CA ASP A 127 -5.34 -21.52 -28.15
C ASP A 127 -6.38 -20.65 -27.44
N ILE A 128 -6.23 -19.34 -27.61
CA ILE A 128 -7.16 -18.35 -27.06
C ILE A 128 -8.51 -18.48 -27.81
N PRO A 129 -9.67 -18.32 -27.14
CA PRO A 129 -10.96 -18.21 -27.81
C PRO A 129 -10.96 -17.06 -28.81
N SER A 130 -11.91 -17.08 -29.74
CA SER A 130 -12.01 -16.05 -30.78
C SER A 130 -12.25 -14.63 -30.25
N VAL A 131 -12.71 -14.50 -29.00
CA VAL A 131 -12.98 -13.21 -28.33
C VAL A 131 -12.69 -13.36 -26.84
N LEU A 132 -11.90 -12.45 -26.27
CA LEU A 132 -11.68 -12.31 -24.83
C LEU A 132 -12.73 -11.40 -24.18
N SER A 133 -13.00 -11.61 -22.89
CA SER A 133 -14.05 -10.87 -22.17
C SER A 133 -13.69 -9.41 -21.87
N ASN A 134 -12.40 -9.07 -21.81
CA ASN A 134 -11.94 -7.69 -21.64
C ASN A 134 -11.61 -7.08 -23.00
N GLU A 135 -12.37 -6.04 -23.40
CA GLU A 135 -12.29 -5.43 -24.73
C GLU A 135 -10.90 -4.87 -25.05
N PHE A 136 -10.24 -4.21 -24.09
CA PHE A 136 -8.91 -3.67 -24.30
C PHE A 136 -7.88 -4.79 -24.51
N LEU A 137 -7.95 -5.83 -23.67
CA LEU A 137 -7.08 -6.99 -23.78
C LEU A 137 -7.29 -7.73 -25.10
N ASP A 138 -8.54 -7.92 -25.52
CA ASP A 138 -8.91 -8.54 -26.80
C ASP A 138 -8.29 -7.78 -27.99
N CYS A 139 -8.48 -6.46 -28.04
CA CYS A 139 -7.86 -5.62 -29.08
C CYS A 139 -6.33 -5.75 -29.07
N TYR A 140 -5.71 -5.69 -27.88
CA TYR A 140 -4.26 -5.78 -27.75
C TYR A 140 -3.69 -7.11 -28.25
N VAL A 141 -4.36 -8.21 -27.87
CA VAL A 141 -4.01 -9.59 -28.25
C VAL A 141 -4.09 -9.77 -29.76
N ASN A 142 -5.17 -9.27 -30.38
CA ASN A 142 -5.38 -9.30 -31.82
C ASN A 142 -4.33 -8.47 -32.58
N ASP A 143 -4.04 -7.24 -32.13
CA ASP A 143 -3.06 -6.35 -32.75
C ASP A 143 -1.62 -6.93 -32.71
N HIS A 144 -1.33 -7.74 -31.69
CA HIS A 144 -0.02 -8.38 -31.50
C HIS A 144 0.06 -9.82 -32.01
N ASN A 145 -1.03 -10.36 -32.58
CA ASN A 145 -1.14 -11.74 -33.07
C ASN A 145 -0.73 -12.78 -32.02
N MET A 146 -1.21 -12.64 -30.78
CA MET A 146 -0.98 -13.64 -29.73
C MET A 146 -1.98 -14.78 -29.90
N GLU A 147 -1.50 -16.02 -29.89
CA GLU A 147 -2.32 -17.21 -30.19
C GLU A 147 -2.66 -18.04 -28.94
N ILE A 148 -1.80 -18.02 -27.91
CA ILE A 148 -1.97 -18.84 -26.70
C ILE A 148 -1.98 -18.01 -25.40
N TYR A 149 -2.67 -18.50 -24.37
CA TYR A 149 -2.79 -17.84 -23.06
C TYR A 149 -1.45 -17.55 -22.39
N LYS A 150 -0.46 -18.42 -22.59
CA LYS A 150 0.89 -18.27 -22.06
C LYS A 150 1.54 -16.97 -22.53
N ASP A 151 1.40 -16.64 -23.81
CA ASP A 151 2.01 -15.44 -24.39
C ASP A 151 1.40 -14.17 -23.79
N ILE A 152 0.07 -14.16 -23.63
CA ILE A 152 -0.65 -13.09 -22.93
C ILE A 152 -0.12 -12.95 -21.51
N LYS A 153 -0.10 -14.05 -20.74
CA LYS A 153 0.33 -14.05 -19.34
C LYS A 153 1.77 -13.53 -19.21
N GLU A 154 2.70 -14.05 -20.00
CA GLU A 154 4.10 -13.65 -19.98
C GLU A 154 4.26 -12.17 -20.33
N LYS A 155 3.52 -11.69 -21.34
CA LYS A 155 3.52 -10.27 -21.72
C LYS A 155 2.99 -9.37 -20.62
N LEU A 156 1.83 -9.68 -20.05
CA LEU A 156 1.23 -8.92 -18.95
C LEU A 156 2.17 -8.88 -17.74
N TYR A 157 2.85 -9.98 -17.43
CA TYR A 157 3.76 -10.04 -16.29
C TYR A 157 5.05 -9.24 -16.53
N ASP A 158 5.67 -9.37 -17.70
CA ASP A 158 6.86 -8.59 -18.09
C ASP A 158 6.55 -7.08 -18.10
N ASP A 159 5.42 -6.70 -18.69
CA ASP A 159 5.00 -5.30 -18.74
C ASP A 159 4.65 -4.73 -17.37
N LEU A 160 4.10 -5.54 -16.46
CA LEU A 160 3.85 -5.14 -15.07
C LEU A 160 5.17 -4.84 -14.36
N ASN A 161 6.18 -5.71 -14.52
CA ASN A 161 7.50 -5.47 -13.92
C ASN A 161 8.18 -4.21 -14.51
N LYS A 162 8.02 -3.96 -15.81
CA LYS A 162 8.50 -2.73 -16.45
C LYS A 162 7.76 -1.48 -15.97
N LEU A 163 6.44 -1.56 -15.79
CA LEU A 163 5.63 -0.48 -15.21
C LEU A 163 6.10 -0.14 -13.79
N ILE A 164 6.22 -1.15 -12.93
CA ILE A 164 6.69 -0.98 -11.55
C ILE A 164 8.10 -0.38 -11.54
N LYS A 165 8.97 -0.80 -12.47
CA LYS A 165 10.31 -0.22 -12.58
C LYS A 165 10.29 1.24 -13.04
N ALA A 166 9.44 1.59 -13.99
CA ALA A 166 9.25 2.98 -14.42
C ALA A 166 8.75 3.85 -13.26
N LEU A 167 7.81 3.34 -12.46
CA LEU A 167 7.31 3.99 -11.25
C LEU A 167 8.42 4.19 -10.21
N GLU A 168 9.24 3.16 -9.95
CA GLU A 168 10.39 3.28 -9.05
C GLU A 168 11.36 4.38 -9.49
N ILE A 169 11.69 4.43 -10.78
CA ILE A 169 12.59 5.47 -11.32
C ILE A 169 11.93 6.84 -11.18
N TYR A 170 10.63 6.98 -11.45
CA TYR A 170 9.91 8.25 -11.23
C TYR A 170 10.02 8.72 -9.77
N LEU A 171 9.66 7.84 -8.83
CA LEU A 171 9.67 8.15 -7.42
C LEU A 171 11.09 8.45 -6.91
N PHE A 172 12.10 7.69 -7.33
CA PHE A 172 13.47 7.89 -6.87
C PHE A 172 14.21 9.06 -7.56
N GLN A 173 14.09 9.21 -8.89
CA GLN A 173 14.86 10.20 -9.64
C GLN A 173 14.21 11.57 -9.69
N TYR A 174 12.89 11.67 -9.45
CA TYR A 174 12.16 12.93 -9.56
C TYR A 174 11.47 13.29 -8.24
N VAL A 175 10.63 12.41 -7.67
CA VAL A 175 9.93 12.74 -6.42
C VAL A 175 10.89 12.88 -5.24
N ASP A 176 11.88 11.99 -5.11
CA ASP A 176 12.85 12.00 -4.00
C ASP A 176 13.70 13.29 -3.93
N LYS A 177 13.84 14.00 -5.06
CA LYS A 177 14.58 15.27 -5.19
C LYS A 177 13.77 16.48 -4.75
N ILE A 178 12.47 16.32 -4.49
CA ILE A 178 11.62 17.40 -4.00
C ILE A 178 11.97 17.68 -2.54
N GLU A 179 12.31 18.93 -2.24
CA GLU A 179 12.54 19.39 -0.88
C GLU A 179 11.21 19.46 -0.13
N CYS A 180 10.98 18.54 0.80
CA CYS A 180 9.79 18.55 1.64
C CYS A 180 10.03 19.39 2.90
N LYS A 181 9.27 20.48 3.04
CA LYS A 181 9.30 21.37 4.20
C LYS A 181 8.10 21.22 5.13
N LYS A 182 7.12 20.40 4.75
CA LYS A 182 5.92 20.20 5.57
C LYS A 182 6.15 19.10 6.59
N ILE A 183 5.68 19.32 7.82
CA ILE A 183 5.67 18.36 8.90
C ILE A 183 4.25 18.21 9.44
N SER A 184 3.90 16.99 9.83
CA SER A 184 2.65 16.63 10.50
C SER A 184 2.86 16.73 12.01
N PRO A 185 2.20 17.68 12.69
CA PRO A 185 2.29 17.78 14.14
C PRO A 185 1.80 16.50 14.84
N ASP A 186 0.81 15.80 14.26
CA ASP A 186 0.31 14.51 14.74
C ASP A 186 1.40 13.44 14.78
N ILE A 187 2.12 13.26 13.68
CA ILE A 187 3.16 12.24 13.58
C ILE A 187 4.37 12.62 14.43
N GLU A 188 4.76 13.89 14.42
CA GLU A 188 5.85 14.41 15.26
C GLU A 188 5.55 14.22 16.75
N GLU A 189 4.34 14.54 17.20
CA GLU A 189 3.94 14.33 18.60
C GLU A 189 3.95 12.84 18.98
N ILE A 190 3.42 11.95 18.13
CA ILE A 190 3.40 10.50 18.41
C ILE A 190 4.82 9.95 18.53
N ILE A 191 5.70 10.37 17.62
CA ILE A 191 7.10 9.93 17.58
C ILE A 191 7.86 10.49 18.79
N ASN A 192 7.69 11.77 19.12
CA ASN A 192 8.39 12.39 20.25
C ASN A 192 7.82 11.99 21.63
N ALA A 193 6.55 11.58 21.69
CA ALA A 193 5.91 11.09 22.92
C ALA A 193 6.32 9.65 23.29
N SER A 194 7.24 9.02 22.53
CA SER A 194 7.87 7.78 22.98
C SER A 194 8.85 8.07 24.10
N ASN A 195 8.40 7.87 25.33
CA ASN A 195 9.27 7.82 26.50
C ASN A 195 9.94 6.42 26.55
N GLU A 196 10.87 6.19 27.49
CA GLU A 196 11.57 4.90 27.69
C GLU A 196 10.66 3.65 27.76
N GLU A 197 9.34 3.81 27.95
CA GLU A 197 8.36 2.72 28.07
C GLU A 197 7.78 2.16 26.75
N LYS A 198 7.81 2.90 25.62
CA LYS A 198 7.19 2.47 24.35
C LYS A 198 8.05 2.78 23.13
N GLU A 199 8.49 1.72 22.47
CA GLU A 199 9.13 1.77 21.15
C GLU A 199 8.16 2.27 20.05
N ASN A 200 8.69 3.08 19.13
CA ASN A 200 8.01 3.48 17.89
C ASN A 200 8.31 2.49 16.77
N LYS A 201 7.23 2.00 16.15
CA LYS A 201 7.26 1.13 14.98
C LYS A 201 6.50 1.80 13.85
N VAL A 202 7.00 1.75 12.62
CA VAL A 202 6.29 2.26 11.44
C VAL A 202 6.05 1.14 10.45
N LEU A 203 4.79 0.91 10.09
CA LEU A 203 4.40 0.07 8.98
C LEU A 203 4.13 0.96 7.77
N CYS A 204 5.03 0.93 6.80
CA CYS A 204 5.02 1.80 5.64
C CYS A 204 4.45 1.07 4.42
N PHE A 205 3.30 1.54 3.93
CA PHE A 205 2.74 1.13 2.64
C PHE A 205 3.24 2.02 1.49
N ASN A 206 3.91 3.13 1.80
CA ASN A 206 4.52 3.98 0.78
C ASN A 206 5.85 3.40 0.33
N TYR A 207 6.16 3.62 -0.94
CA TYR A 207 7.45 3.25 -1.52
C TYR A 207 8.55 4.28 -1.22
N THR A 208 8.19 5.52 -0.90
CA THR A 208 9.13 6.62 -0.64
C THR A 208 9.74 6.55 0.77
N ASN A 209 10.83 7.28 0.99
CA ASN A 209 11.51 7.39 2.29
C ASN A 209 11.08 8.63 3.11
N THR A 210 9.91 9.21 2.83
CA THR A 210 9.44 10.47 3.45
C THR A 210 9.50 10.44 4.98
N ILE A 211 9.09 9.32 5.58
CA ILE A 211 9.10 9.14 7.04
C ILE A 211 10.52 9.17 7.62
N GLU A 212 11.49 8.57 6.94
CA GLU A 212 12.90 8.57 7.35
C GLU A 212 13.50 9.96 7.22
N LYS A 213 13.27 10.63 6.09
CA LYS A 213 13.83 11.95 5.83
C LYS A 213 13.42 13.00 6.87
N LEU A 214 12.16 12.92 7.30
CA LEU A 214 11.55 14.00 8.08
C LEU A 214 11.44 13.70 9.58
N TYR A 215 11.31 12.43 9.98
CA TYR A 215 10.93 12.10 11.36
C TYR A 215 11.92 11.20 12.13
N THR A 216 12.97 10.66 11.49
CA THR A 216 13.93 9.75 12.17
C THR A 216 15.19 10.44 12.71
N ASN A 217 15.35 11.75 12.55
CA ASN A 217 16.60 12.45 12.92
C ASN A 217 16.94 12.37 14.41
N ASN A 218 15.94 12.24 15.29
CA ASN A 218 16.11 12.31 16.74
C ASN A 218 15.72 11.02 17.48
N CYS A 219 15.27 9.98 16.79
CA CYS A 219 14.91 8.71 17.42
C CYS A 219 15.09 7.52 16.48
N GLU A 220 15.45 6.37 17.04
CA GLU A 220 15.46 5.11 16.31
C GLU A 220 14.02 4.63 16.10
N ILE A 221 13.61 4.54 14.85
CA ILE A 221 12.30 4.02 14.44
C ILE A 221 12.52 2.73 13.68
N ASP A 222 11.87 1.66 14.11
CA ASP A 222 11.88 0.39 13.39
C ASP A 222 10.79 0.41 12.33
N ILE A 223 11.20 0.45 11.06
CA ILE A 223 10.33 0.62 9.90
C ILE A 223 10.26 -0.69 9.11
N ASP A 224 9.03 -1.08 8.76
CA ASP A 224 8.71 -2.20 7.89
C ASP A 224 8.04 -1.69 6.62
N TYR A 225 8.72 -1.81 5.47
CA TYR A 225 8.21 -1.43 4.16
C TYR A 225 7.52 -2.62 3.51
N ILE A 226 6.24 -2.80 3.79
CA ILE A 226 5.50 -4.02 3.45
C ILE A 226 5.25 -4.18 1.95
N HIS A 227 5.26 -3.07 1.21
CA HIS A 227 5.19 -3.06 -0.26
C HIS A 227 6.55 -2.77 -0.90
N GLY A 228 7.65 -2.88 -0.15
CA GLY A 228 8.98 -2.54 -0.64
C GLY A 228 9.22 -1.03 -0.70
N LYS A 229 10.39 -0.65 -1.23
CA LYS A 229 10.89 0.72 -1.14
C LYS A 229 11.70 1.06 -2.38
N VAL A 230 11.57 2.28 -2.85
CA VAL A 230 12.35 2.77 -3.99
C VAL A 230 13.85 2.61 -3.76
N ASN A 231 14.57 2.19 -4.80
CA ASN A 231 16.02 2.11 -4.76
C ASN A 231 16.68 2.75 -6.00
N ASN A 232 17.98 3.01 -5.89
CA ASN A 232 18.80 3.63 -6.93
C ASN A 232 19.42 2.61 -7.91
N ASN A 233 18.71 1.52 -8.21
CA ASN A 233 19.15 0.57 -9.23
C ASN A 233 18.26 0.71 -10.47
N TYR A 234 18.79 0.50 -11.67
CA TYR A 234 18.05 0.51 -12.92
C TYR A 234 17.70 -0.90 -13.43
N GLU A 235 18.25 -1.95 -12.82
CA GLU A 235 17.91 -3.35 -13.07
C GLU A 235 16.50 -3.66 -12.57
N ILE A 236 15.69 -4.33 -13.40
CA ILE A 236 14.29 -4.67 -13.07
C ILE A 236 14.27 -5.69 -11.91
N GLU A 237 15.19 -6.64 -11.93
CA GLU A 237 15.32 -7.75 -10.97
C GLU A 237 15.69 -7.28 -9.56
N LYS A 238 16.17 -6.05 -9.43
CA LYS A 238 16.51 -5.42 -8.15
C LYS A 238 15.38 -4.56 -7.59
N ASN A 239 14.29 -4.38 -8.33
CA ASN A 239 13.10 -3.72 -7.83
C ASN A 239 12.42 -4.61 -6.78
N ASN A 240 12.21 -4.07 -5.57
CA ASN A 240 11.47 -4.77 -4.53
C ASN A 240 10.05 -4.21 -4.29
N MET A 241 9.58 -3.29 -5.12
CA MET A 241 8.24 -2.72 -4.97
C MET A 241 7.16 -3.75 -5.30
N VAL A 242 6.17 -3.87 -4.42
CA VAL A 242 5.01 -4.76 -4.58
C VAL A 242 3.84 -3.93 -5.11
N LEU A 243 3.32 -4.33 -6.25
CA LEU A 243 2.13 -3.77 -6.90
C LEU A 243 1.35 -4.96 -7.46
N GLY A 244 0.91 -5.81 -6.54
CA GLY A 244 0.19 -7.04 -6.84
C GLY A 244 -1.28 -6.92 -6.49
N ILE A 245 -2.06 -7.89 -6.93
CA ILE A 245 -3.49 -8.01 -6.65
C ILE A 245 -3.74 -8.98 -5.51
N ASP A 246 -4.92 -8.91 -4.89
CA ASP A 246 -5.28 -9.87 -3.86
C ASP A 246 -5.74 -11.20 -4.42
N GLU A 247 -5.88 -12.16 -3.53
CA GLU A 247 -6.54 -13.42 -3.85
C GLU A 247 -8.02 -13.17 -4.15
N PHE A 248 -8.42 -13.48 -5.39
CA PHE A 248 -9.80 -13.41 -5.85
C PHE A 248 -10.43 -14.80 -6.02
N LEU A 249 -9.65 -15.87 -5.89
CA LEU A 249 -10.15 -17.24 -6.00
C LEU A 249 -10.77 -17.71 -4.68
N SER A 250 -11.69 -18.66 -4.79
CA SER A 250 -12.21 -19.37 -3.63
C SER A 250 -11.13 -20.24 -2.97
N LEU A 251 -11.31 -20.57 -1.68
CA LEU A 251 -10.41 -21.46 -0.94
C LEU A 251 -10.21 -22.83 -1.60
N GLU A 252 -11.21 -23.29 -2.37
CA GLU A 252 -11.16 -24.57 -3.09
C GLU A 252 -10.31 -24.50 -4.38
N GLN A 253 -10.17 -23.30 -4.96
CA GLN A 253 -9.48 -23.05 -6.22
C GLN A 253 -8.07 -22.51 -6.04
N GLN A 254 -7.80 -21.73 -4.98
CA GLN A 254 -6.52 -21.02 -4.80
C GLN A 254 -5.29 -21.94 -4.77
N ASN A 255 -5.45 -23.21 -4.36
CA ASN A 255 -4.36 -24.20 -4.33
C ASN A 255 -4.24 -25.03 -5.62
N LYS A 256 -5.18 -24.87 -6.56
CA LYS A 256 -5.24 -25.59 -7.83
C LYS A 256 -4.83 -24.69 -8.98
N ASN A 257 -5.37 -23.48 -9.02
CA ASN A 257 -5.19 -22.53 -10.13
C ASN A 257 -4.11 -21.51 -9.74
N ILE A 258 -2.87 -21.86 -10.10
CA ILE A 258 -1.66 -21.09 -9.73
C ILE A 258 -1.06 -20.33 -10.93
N GLU A 259 -1.71 -20.35 -12.08
CA GLU A 259 -1.21 -19.81 -13.34
C GLU A 259 -0.92 -18.32 -13.21
N PHE A 260 -1.76 -17.58 -12.49
CA PHE A 260 -1.62 -16.13 -12.27
C PHE A 260 -1.06 -15.78 -10.89
N VAL A 261 -0.43 -16.73 -10.18
CA VAL A 261 0.09 -16.50 -8.83
C VAL A 261 1.10 -15.36 -8.77
N GLU A 262 1.85 -15.13 -9.85
CA GLU A 262 2.89 -14.11 -9.97
C GLU A 262 2.36 -12.67 -9.88
N PHE A 263 1.07 -12.48 -10.18
CA PHE A 263 0.39 -11.19 -10.03
C PHE A 263 -0.06 -10.93 -8.58
N LYS A 264 -0.08 -11.95 -7.71
CA LYS A 264 -0.62 -11.83 -6.35
C LYS A 264 0.37 -11.15 -5.41
N LYS A 265 -0.11 -10.28 -4.51
CA LYS A 265 0.72 -9.56 -3.54
C LYS A 265 1.57 -10.49 -2.69
N PHE A 266 1.01 -11.59 -2.17
CA PHE A 266 1.75 -12.51 -1.31
C PHE A 266 2.95 -13.12 -2.04
N TYR A 267 2.78 -13.48 -3.31
CA TYR A 267 3.86 -14.02 -4.15
C TYR A 267 4.94 -12.96 -4.32
N GLN A 268 4.57 -11.75 -4.72
CA GLN A 268 5.53 -10.66 -4.92
C GLN A 268 6.28 -10.33 -3.63
N ARG A 269 5.62 -10.32 -2.47
CA ARG A 269 6.27 -10.07 -1.17
C ARG A 269 7.35 -11.12 -0.85
N ILE A 270 7.06 -12.40 -1.12
CA ILE A 270 8.01 -13.50 -0.93
C ILE A 270 9.15 -13.40 -1.95
N TYR A 271 8.81 -13.27 -3.23
CA TYR A 271 9.75 -13.27 -4.34
C TYR A 271 10.72 -12.07 -4.30
N LYS A 272 10.21 -10.90 -3.92
CA LYS A 272 10.98 -9.65 -3.79
C LYS A 272 11.59 -9.45 -2.41
N GLU A 273 11.41 -10.43 -1.51
CA GLU A 273 11.94 -10.41 -0.15
C GLU A 273 11.55 -9.15 0.64
N THR A 274 10.35 -8.61 0.39
CA THR A 274 9.80 -7.52 1.22
C THR A 274 9.37 -8.16 2.53
N GLY A 275 10.21 -8.01 3.55
CA GLY A 275 10.02 -8.65 4.86
C GLY A 275 8.64 -8.41 5.47
N CYS A 276 8.29 -9.23 6.46
CA CYS A 276 7.05 -9.12 7.22
C CYS A 276 7.34 -8.81 8.69
N LYS A 277 8.26 -7.87 8.96
CA LYS A 277 8.73 -7.58 10.33
C LYS A 277 7.57 -7.26 11.27
N TYR A 278 6.50 -6.64 10.77
CA TYR A 278 5.31 -6.31 11.54
C TYR A 278 4.64 -7.53 12.20
N LYS A 279 4.79 -8.73 11.63
CA LYS A 279 4.29 -9.98 12.23
C LYS A 279 4.89 -10.21 13.61
N THR A 280 6.17 -9.91 13.80
CA THR A 280 6.81 -10.00 15.13
C THR A 280 6.18 -9.04 16.15
N TRP A 281 5.72 -7.87 15.69
CA TRP A 281 5.01 -6.92 16.54
C TRP A 281 3.62 -7.44 16.90
N VAL A 282 2.91 -8.03 15.93
CA VAL A 282 1.60 -8.67 16.12
C VAL A 282 1.70 -9.87 17.08
N ASP A 283 2.71 -10.71 16.92
CA ASP A 283 2.94 -11.87 17.79
C ASP A 283 3.19 -11.42 19.23
N ARG A 284 4.03 -10.40 19.43
CA ARG A 284 4.26 -9.79 20.75
C ARG A 284 2.95 -9.25 21.35
N ILE A 285 2.12 -8.56 20.58
CA ILE A 285 0.81 -8.05 21.04
C ILE A 285 -0.08 -9.21 21.52
N LYS A 286 -0.16 -10.28 20.74
CA LYS A 286 -0.99 -11.46 21.02
C LYS A 286 -0.48 -12.22 22.25
N GLU A 287 0.83 -12.41 22.36
CA GLU A 287 1.48 -13.07 23.50
C GLU A 287 1.29 -12.30 24.80
N GLU A 288 1.53 -10.98 24.80
CA GLU A 288 1.35 -10.13 25.97
C GLU A 288 -0.11 -10.16 26.46
N TYR A 289 -1.08 -10.16 25.53
CA TYR A 289 -2.50 -10.31 25.87
C TYR A 289 -2.85 -11.70 26.40
N LEU A 290 -2.30 -12.76 25.81
CA LEU A 290 -2.51 -14.14 26.26
C LEU A 290 -1.96 -14.37 27.68
N LEU A 291 -0.80 -13.81 28.00
CA LEU A 291 -0.23 -13.88 29.35
C LEU A 291 -1.14 -13.17 30.36
N TYR A 292 -1.67 -12.00 30.00
CA TYR A 292 -2.64 -11.28 30.81
C TYR A 292 -3.93 -12.08 31.06
N THR A 293 -4.52 -12.70 30.03
CA THR A 293 -5.75 -13.49 30.19
C THR A 293 -5.53 -14.75 31.00
N LYS A 294 -4.39 -15.45 30.81
CA LYS A 294 -4.01 -16.62 31.62
C LYS A 294 -3.82 -16.26 33.10
N ALA A 295 -3.19 -15.13 33.40
CA ALA A 295 -3.05 -14.65 34.77
C ALA A 295 -4.42 -14.40 35.42
N LYS A 296 -5.32 -13.71 34.69
CA LYS A 296 -6.69 -13.45 35.13
C LYS A 296 -7.48 -14.74 35.39
N MET A 297 -7.40 -15.73 34.51
CA MET A 297 -8.11 -17.01 34.65
C MET A 297 -7.64 -17.80 35.88
N LYS A 298 -6.32 -17.90 36.11
CA LYS A 298 -5.75 -18.58 37.28
C LYS A 298 -6.13 -17.92 38.61
N GLU A 299 -6.37 -16.62 38.62
CA GLU A 299 -6.84 -15.89 39.80
C GLU A 299 -8.33 -16.13 40.07
N VAL A 300 -9.18 -16.22 39.04
CA VAL A 300 -10.59 -16.58 39.20
C VAL A 300 -10.73 -18.01 39.76
N GLU A 301 -9.93 -18.95 39.26
CA GLU A 301 -9.94 -20.35 39.73
C GLU A 301 -9.48 -20.50 41.19
N ARG A 302 -8.59 -19.63 41.68
CA ARG A 302 -8.09 -19.67 43.07
C ARG A 302 -9.02 -19.00 44.10
N ASN A 303 -9.98 -18.18 43.66
CA ASN A 303 -10.75 -17.26 44.53
C ASN A 303 -12.20 -17.72 44.84
N VAL A 304 -12.51 -19.01 44.75
CA VAL A 304 -13.89 -19.52 44.93
C VAL A 304 -14.30 -19.74 46.41
N THR A 305 -13.61 -19.19 47.42
CA THR A 305 -13.91 -19.54 48.82
C THR A 305 -14.10 -18.41 49.86
N ASP A 306 -13.84 -17.12 49.60
CA ASP A 306 -14.09 -16.11 50.65
C ASP A 306 -14.38 -14.68 50.15
N ILE A 307 -15.25 -13.93 50.84
CA ILE A 307 -15.72 -12.59 50.43
C ILE A 307 -14.56 -11.56 50.44
N GLN A 308 -13.60 -11.72 51.35
CA GLN A 308 -12.38 -10.90 51.40
C GLN A 308 -11.45 -11.17 50.20
N SER A 309 -11.43 -12.41 49.71
CA SER A 309 -10.73 -12.82 48.47
C SER A 309 -11.41 -12.21 47.24
N MET A 310 -12.75 -12.08 47.25
CA MET A 310 -13.50 -11.41 46.19
C MET A 310 -13.18 -9.90 46.12
N ILE A 311 -13.10 -9.21 47.26
CA ILE A 311 -12.73 -7.79 47.33
C ILE A 311 -11.28 -7.57 46.89
N ASN A 312 -10.34 -8.41 47.35
CA ASN A 312 -8.94 -8.35 46.93
C ASN A 312 -8.78 -8.69 45.44
N SER A 313 -9.53 -9.67 44.90
CA SER A 313 -9.59 -9.98 43.46
C SER A 313 -10.17 -8.83 42.63
N ILE A 314 -11.15 -8.09 43.15
CA ILE A 314 -11.67 -6.88 42.48
C ILE A 314 -10.63 -5.76 42.51
N ILE A 315 -9.93 -5.56 43.62
CA ILE A 315 -8.86 -4.54 43.73
C ILE A 315 -7.66 -4.91 42.85
N ASP A 316 -7.21 -6.17 42.88
CA ASP A 316 -6.11 -6.69 42.06
C ASP A 316 -6.49 -6.73 40.58
N SER A 317 -7.72 -7.11 40.21
CA SER A 317 -8.19 -7.01 38.82
C SER A 317 -8.31 -5.55 38.35
N THR A 318 -8.57 -4.60 39.26
CA THR A 318 -8.54 -3.16 38.96
C THR A 318 -7.10 -2.64 38.83
N ILE A 319 -6.16 -3.09 39.66
CA ILE A 319 -4.72 -2.77 39.58
C ILE A 319 -4.04 -3.50 38.40
N MET A 320 -4.53 -4.67 38.01
CA MET A 320 -4.05 -5.46 36.87
C MET A 320 -4.75 -5.09 35.55
N SER A 321 -5.94 -4.49 35.59
CA SER A 321 -6.51 -3.76 34.44
C SER A 321 -5.60 -2.61 34.00
N LYS A 322 -4.76 -2.09 34.92
CA LYS A 322 -3.65 -1.18 34.62
C LYS A 322 -2.37 -1.88 34.14
N LYS A 323 -2.25 -3.22 34.23
CA LYS A 323 -1.06 -4.01 33.83
C LYS A 323 -1.19 -4.76 32.49
N SER A 324 -2.36 -4.83 31.86
CA SER A 324 -2.39 -5.25 30.45
C SER A 324 -1.63 -4.23 29.63
N ARG A 325 -0.48 -4.62 29.07
CA ARG A 325 0.33 -3.71 28.24
C ARG A 325 -0.52 -3.28 27.05
N LYS A 326 -0.90 -2.00 27.04
CA LYS A 326 -1.67 -1.41 25.95
C LYS A 326 -0.74 -0.89 24.87
N HIS A 327 -1.04 -1.23 23.64
CA HIS A 327 -0.38 -0.72 22.45
C HIS A 327 -1.28 0.33 21.80
N ASN A 328 -0.64 1.25 21.09
CA ASN A 328 -1.34 2.25 20.31
C ASN A 328 -1.06 1.96 18.84
N LEU A 329 -2.09 1.99 18.02
CA LEU A 329 -2.04 1.89 16.57
C LEU A 329 -2.54 3.23 16.02
N TYR A 330 -1.74 3.88 15.20
CA TYR A 330 -2.06 5.16 14.57
C TYR A 330 -2.09 4.94 13.07
N ILE A 331 -3.22 5.24 12.42
CA ILE A 331 -3.37 5.06 10.98
C ILE A 331 -3.47 6.44 10.33
N TYR A 332 -2.50 6.79 9.51
CA TYR A 332 -2.37 8.13 8.94
C TYR A 332 -2.17 8.07 7.43
N GLY A 333 -3.02 8.76 6.67
CA GLY A 333 -2.92 8.80 5.22
C GLY A 333 -3.16 7.45 4.51
N HIS A 334 -3.59 6.42 5.23
CA HIS A 334 -3.98 5.13 4.65
C HIS A 334 -5.48 5.14 4.33
N SER A 335 -5.85 4.53 3.20
CA SER A 335 -7.25 4.41 2.72
C SER A 335 -8.08 3.40 3.51
N LEU A 336 -7.41 2.52 4.26
CA LEU A 336 -7.98 1.33 4.92
C LEU A 336 -8.58 0.33 3.93
N ASP A 337 -8.03 0.30 2.72
CA ASP A 337 -8.59 -0.50 1.64
C ASP A 337 -8.63 -2.00 1.98
N ILE A 338 -9.61 -2.71 1.42
CA ILE A 338 -9.75 -4.16 1.61
C ILE A 338 -8.53 -4.91 1.11
N THR A 339 -7.81 -4.33 0.16
CA THR A 339 -6.63 -4.94 -0.44
C THR A 339 -5.43 -5.04 0.52
N ASP A 340 -5.44 -4.32 1.64
CA ASP A 340 -4.47 -4.49 2.73
C ASP A 340 -5.15 -5.06 3.99
N GLY A 341 -6.33 -5.67 3.81
CA GLY A 341 -7.21 -6.11 4.87
C GLY A 341 -6.61 -7.18 5.78
N ASP A 342 -5.76 -8.08 5.26
CA ASP A 342 -5.09 -9.11 6.04
C ASP A 342 -4.17 -8.50 7.13
N ILE A 343 -3.37 -7.51 6.74
CA ILE A 343 -2.46 -6.77 7.62
C ILE A 343 -3.24 -5.92 8.62
N LEU A 344 -4.25 -5.19 8.14
CA LEU A 344 -5.08 -4.32 8.98
C LEU A 344 -5.87 -5.12 10.02
N ARG A 345 -6.46 -6.27 9.65
CA ARG A 345 -7.15 -7.18 10.58
C ARG A 345 -6.20 -7.64 11.68
N ASP A 346 -4.99 -8.06 11.32
CA ASP A 346 -4.00 -8.58 12.27
C ASP A 346 -3.59 -7.57 13.35
N LEU A 347 -3.63 -6.27 13.02
CA LEU A 347 -3.31 -5.18 13.95
C LEU A 347 -4.53 -4.69 14.74
N ILE A 348 -5.65 -4.42 14.04
CA ILE A 348 -6.84 -3.78 14.63
C ILE A 348 -7.62 -4.75 15.53
N LEU A 349 -7.69 -6.05 15.19
CA LEU A 349 -8.51 -7.04 15.89
C LEU A 349 -7.90 -7.57 17.20
N ASN A 350 -7.10 -6.75 17.88
CA ASN A 350 -6.53 -7.05 19.19
C ASN A 350 -7.21 -6.21 20.28
N ASN A 351 -7.49 -6.80 21.44
CA ASN A 351 -8.22 -6.11 22.52
C ASN A 351 -7.32 -5.21 23.38
N ASN A 352 -6.00 -5.41 23.34
CA ASN A 352 -4.98 -4.58 23.98
C ASN A 352 -4.38 -3.52 23.04
N VAL A 353 -5.01 -3.28 21.88
CA VAL A 353 -4.60 -2.24 20.93
C VAL A 353 -5.66 -1.15 20.88
N ASN A 354 -5.25 0.08 21.16
CA ASN A 354 -6.06 1.28 20.92
C ASN A 354 -5.69 1.84 19.54
N THR A 355 -6.66 1.97 18.65
CA THR A 355 -6.48 2.43 17.28
C THR A 355 -7.00 3.86 17.12
N ILE A 356 -6.17 4.75 16.61
CA ILE A 356 -6.53 6.11 16.23
C ILE A 356 -6.38 6.22 14.71
N ILE A 357 -7.47 6.59 14.03
CA ILE A 357 -7.52 6.73 12.57
C ILE A 357 -7.65 8.21 12.25
N PHE A 358 -6.65 8.75 11.55
CA PHE A 358 -6.64 10.15 11.15
C PHE A 358 -7.39 10.36 9.83
N TYR A 359 -8.22 11.40 9.80
CA TYR A 359 -8.97 11.83 8.61
C TYR A 359 -8.79 13.33 8.36
N HIS A 360 -8.82 13.75 7.09
CA HIS A 360 -8.61 15.16 6.72
C HIS A 360 -9.92 15.96 6.63
N ASN A 361 -11.04 15.29 6.30
CA ASN A 361 -12.37 15.89 6.30
C ASN A 361 -13.45 14.80 6.53
N LYS A 362 -14.72 15.22 6.68
CA LYS A 362 -15.83 14.31 6.95
C LYS A 362 -16.13 13.33 5.81
N GLU A 363 -15.89 13.72 4.57
CA GLU A 363 -16.08 12.84 3.43
C GLU A 363 -15.07 11.67 3.45
N SER A 364 -13.79 12.00 3.67
CA SER A 364 -12.72 11.01 3.88
C SER A 364 -12.97 10.10 5.06
N MET A 365 -13.50 10.64 6.17
CA MET A 365 -13.89 9.83 7.32
C MET A 365 -14.98 8.81 6.93
N GLY A 366 -15.97 9.23 6.14
CA GLY A 366 -17.02 8.33 5.63
C GLY A 366 -16.45 7.22 4.74
N LYS A 367 -15.53 7.55 3.83
CA LYS A 367 -14.82 6.58 2.98
C LYS A 367 -14.01 5.58 3.82
N GLN A 368 -13.25 6.06 4.80
CA GLN A 368 -12.47 5.23 5.72
C GLN A 368 -13.36 4.30 6.57
N ILE A 369 -14.53 4.77 7.03
CA ILE A 369 -15.50 3.92 7.74
C ILE A 369 -16.01 2.80 6.83
N ALA A 370 -16.42 3.12 5.60
CA ALA A 370 -16.91 2.12 4.64
C ALA A 370 -15.86 1.06 4.32
N ASN A 371 -14.61 1.47 4.10
CA ASN A 371 -13.50 0.56 3.87
C ASN A 371 -13.20 -0.30 5.10
N LEU A 372 -13.20 0.30 6.29
CA LEU A 372 -12.99 -0.44 7.53
C LEU A 372 -14.10 -1.46 7.80
N VAL A 373 -15.36 -1.18 7.43
CA VAL A 373 -16.45 -2.19 7.48
C VAL A 373 -16.12 -3.39 6.60
N ARG A 374 -15.59 -3.19 5.39
CA ARG A 374 -15.15 -4.29 4.52
C ARG A 374 -14.00 -5.09 5.16
N VAL A 375 -13.09 -4.40 5.86
CA VAL A 375 -11.90 -4.99 6.49
C VAL A 375 -12.18 -5.69 7.83
N ILE A 376 -13.11 -5.26 8.68
CA ILE A 376 -13.33 -5.94 9.99
C ILE A 376 -14.75 -6.42 10.23
N GLY A 377 -15.69 -6.07 9.35
CA GLY A 377 -17.12 -6.33 9.52
C GLY A 377 -17.81 -5.23 10.34
N GLU A 378 -19.10 -5.04 10.06
CA GLU A 378 -19.93 -4.01 10.69
C GLU A 378 -20.04 -4.20 12.21
N ASP A 379 -20.36 -5.41 12.67
CA ASP A 379 -20.54 -5.73 14.10
C ASP A 379 -19.27 -5.42 14.92
N GLU A 380 -18.10 -5.78 14.40
CA GLU A 380 -16.83 -5.54 15.10
C GLU A 380 -16.46 -4.05 15.10
N LEU A 381 -16.77 -3.31 14.03
CA LEU A 381 -16.58 -1.86 13.99
C LEU A 381 -17.48 -1.15 15.02
N ILE A 382 -18.76 -1.50 15.09
CA ILE A 382 -19.71 -0.92 16.06
C ILE A 382 -19.21 -1.17 17.49
N LYS A 383 -18.85 -2.42 17.81
CA LYS A 383 -18.33 -2.81 19.12
C LYS A 383 -17.07 -2.05 19.52
N ARG A 384 -16.15 -1.82 18.56
CA ARG A 384 -14.87 -1.14 18.81
C ARG A 384 -14.98 0.38 18.80
N THR A 385 -16.06 0.96 18.31
CA THR A 385 -16.28 2.42 18.32
C THR A 385 -17.25 2.87 19.41
N GLY A 386 -18.12 1.97 19.90
CA GLY A 386 -19.15 2.26 20.90
C GLY A 386 -18.89 1.69 22.30
N GLY A 387 -19.49 2.33 23.31
CA GLY A 387 -19.58 1.83 24.68
C GLY A 387 -18.25 1.68 25.43
N ASN A 388 -18.25 0.81 26.44
CA ASN A 388 -17.09 0.57 27.33
C ASN A 388 -16.00 -0.30 26.68
N THR A 389 -16.25 -0.84 25.48
CA THR A 389 -15.30 -1.67 24.70
C THR A 389 -14.61 -0.89 23.60
N LYS A 390 -14.75 0.44 23.59
CA LYS A 390 -14.17 1.32 22.58
C LYS A 390 -12.64 1.14 22.52
N THR A 391 -12.16 0.75 21.35
CA THR A 391 -10.74 0.65 21.00
C THR A 391 -10.39 1.42 19.73
N ILE A 392 -11.37 1.89 18.95
CA ILE A 392 -11.16 2.68 17.73
C ILE A 392 -11.66 4.12 17.95
N GLU A 393 -10.84 5.10 17.58
CA GLU A 393 -11.16 6.52 17.57
C GLU A 393 -10.81 7.13 16.22
N PHE A 394 -11.74 7.90 15.64
CA PHE A 394 -11.46 8.73 14.47
C PHE A 394 -11.07 10.14 14.92
N ARG A 395 -9.93 10.63 14.46
CA ARG A 395 -9.39 11.94 14.83
C ARG A 395 -9.17 12.81 13.59
N LEU A 396 -9.63 14.06 13.64
CA LEU A 396 -9.33 15.02 12.58
C LEU A 396 -7.83 15.33 12.61
N GLN A 397 -7.18 15.20 11.46
CA GLN A 397 -5.78 15.53 11.26
C GLN A 397 -5.54 17.02 11.52
N ARG A 398 -4.47 17.34 12.25
CA ARG A 398 -4.02 18.72 12.43
C ARG A 398 -3.43 19.27 11.12
N PRO A 399 -3.58 20.57 10.85
CA PRO A 399 -2.94 21.19 9.70
C PRO A 399 -1.43 20.92 9.68
N MET A 400 -0.90 20.62 8.50
CA MET A 400 0.55 20.50 8.28
C MET A 400 1.21 21.86 8.53
N ILE A 401 2.39 21.85 9.13
CA ILE A 401 3.18 23.05 9.42
C ILE A 401 4.43 23.08 8.53
N GLU A 402 4.94 24.28 8.20
CA GLU A 402 6.24 24.41 7.54
C GLU A 402 7.36 24.37 8.58
N GLN A 403 8.40 23.59 8.29
CA GLN A 403 9.62 23.53 9.07
C GLN A 403 10.46 24.78 8.74
N GLU A 404 10.79 25.56 9.77
CA GLU A 404 11.59 26.80 9.66
C GLU A 404 13.01 26.59 9.15
#